data_AF-A0A1B6C7T4-F1
#
_entry.id   AF-A0A1B6C7T4-F1
#
_cell.length_a   1.000
_cell.length_b   1.000
_cell.length_c   1.000
_cell.angle_alpha   90.00
_cell.angle_beta   90.00
_cell.angle_gamma   90.00
#
_symmetry.space_group_name_H-M   'P 1'
#
loop_
_entity.id
_entity.type
_entity.pdbx_description
1 polymer ?
#
loop_
_entity_poly.entity_id
_entity_poly.type
_entity_poly.pdbx_seq_one_letter_code
_entity_poly.pdbx_strand_id
1 'polypeptide(L)'
;IVNNQLGFTTPPERGRGTLYCSDIAKLISAPVVHVNGDHPRDVIRATRIVTNYQRTFRKDVFLDLNCYRQRGHNELDDPTFTNPKLYEIIKNRSTIPDKYADQLIKEGILSQEEADSAVKNHMVWLNDCLKNVDSYYPEESYFRRQWTGFSQAPSAVTSWDTGVDVNLLRFIGAKSVSYPDNFNIHEKLKKSHIQGRLQKINDGTSLDWGTAEALAWGSLLYDGYNVRISGQDIGRGTFSNRHAMLVDQKSNEMYIPLNYLADSQTGFLELASSHLSEEAVLGFEYGMSIESPQHLIIWEAQFGDFMNGAQIHIDTFVTSGETKWMRCSGLVMLLPHGYDGAGPEHSSCRLERFLQLSDSKEDAVDGEDVNIQITCPTTSAQYFHLLRRQMVRNYRKPLIVATPKILLRAPEATSSLTLFSPGNSFMPIIGDDLMRSDGVEKVLFVSGKHYYALHKQRADLGLTNVAIIRLEELCPFPAYYLQNILGPYRNVKNFIWCQEEHQNMGAWSFCKPRFENLLGIKIKYCGRKPLATPAVGIGKLHKEEAKYVVEKPFQL
;
A
#
# COMPACT_ATOMS: atom_id res chain seq x y z
N ILE A 1 25.76 4.05 -13.43
CA ILE A 1 25.15 5.22 -14.09
C ILE A 1 25.62 5.22 -15.53
N VAL A 2 24.69 5.19 -16.50
CA VAL A 2 25.04 5.39 -17.92
C VAL A 2 25.10 6.90 -18.15
N ASN A 3 26.30 7.46 -18.03
CA ASN A 3 26.52 8.89 -18.14
C ASN A 3 26.83 9.26 -19.59
N ASN A 4 25.77 9.36 -20.38
CA ASN A 4 25.83 9.80 -21.78
C ASN A 4 25.96 11.32 -21.93
N GLN A 5 26.14 12.04 -20.82
CA GLN A 5 26.31 13.49 -20.72
C GLN A 5 25.08 14.31 -21.14
N LEU A 6 23.88 13.74 -21.27
CA LEU A 6 22.66 14.49 -21.62
C LEU A 6 21.39 13.90 -20.98
N GLY A 7 20.54 14.77 -20.43
CA GLY A 7 19.15 14.45 -20.07
C GLY A 7 18.18 15.09 -21.05
N PHE A 8 17.57 14.31 -21.95
CA PHE A 8 16.81 14.83 -23.10
C PHE A 8 17.67 15.79 -23.94
N THR A 9 17.45 17.10 -23.84
CA THR A 9 18.21 18.19 -24.47
C THR A 9 19.14 18.93 -23.50
N THR A 10 19.07 18.62 -22.20
CA THR A 10 19.72 19.37 -21.12
C THR A 10 21.13 18.83 -20.85
N PRO A 11 22.17 19.67 -20.97
CA PRO A 11 23.56 19.27 -20.73
C PRO A 11 23.91 19.18 -19.23
N PRO A 12 25.05 18.56 -18.89
CA PRO A 12 25.43 18.23 -17.52
C PRO A 12 25.48 19.44 -16.60
N GLU A 13 26.01 20.57 -17.08
CA GLU A 13 26.14 21.83 -16.37
C GLU A 13 24.79 22.51 -16.03
N ARG A 14 23.69 22.03 -16.60
CA ARG A 14 22.32 22.48 -16.29
C ARG A 14 21.48 21.41 -15.58
N GLY A 15 21.97 20.18 -15.46
CA GLY A 15 21.24 19.07 -14.84
C GLY A 15 21.58 18.84 -13.36
N ARG A 16 22.60 19.49 -12.81
CA ARG A 16 23.07 19.30 -11.42
C ARG A 16 23.89 20.49 -10.91
N GLY A 17 24.00 20.60 -9.58
CA GLY A 17 24.79 21.62 -8.89
C GLY A 17 26.21 21.19 -8.50
N THR A 18 26.69 20.04 -8.97
CA THR A 18 28.01 19.47 -8.64
C THR A 18 28.73 18.97 -9.90
N LEU A 19 30.03 18.64 -9.77
CA LEU A 19 30.85 18.22 -10.91
C LEU A 19 30.37 16.88 -11.51
N TYR A 20 30.18 15.86 -10.68
CA TYR A 20 29.85 14.51 -11.13
C TYR A 20 28.38 14.16 -10.88
N CYS A 21 27.77 13.42 -11.82
CA CYS A 21 26.40 12.90 -11.66
C CYS A 21 26.30 11.89 -10.50
N SER A 22 27.41 11.26 -10.14
CA SER A 22 27.55 10.30 -9.04
C SER A 22 27.76 10.96 -7.67
N ASP A 23 27.83 12.29 -7.56
CA ASP A 23 28.08 12.96 -6.28
C ASP A 23 26.97 12.69 -5.22
N ILE A 24 25.78 12.25 -5.65
CA ILE A 24 24.74 11.73 -4.75
C ILE A 24 25.23 10.58 -3.85
N ALA A 25 26.17 9.76 -4.35
CA ALA A 25 26.76 8.64 -3.61
C ALA A 25 27.48 9.08 -2.33
N LYS A 26 27.96 10.34 -2.30
CA LYS A 26 28.69 10.90 -1.15
C LYS A 26 27.81 11.03 0.09
N LEU A 27 26.47 11.14 -0.06
CA LEU A 27 25.53 11.20 1.07
C LEU A 27 25.66 9.98 1.99
N ILE A 28 25.95 8.80 1.42
CA ILE A 28 26.12 7.54 2.16
C ILE A 28 27.59 7.08 2.21
N SER A 29 28.52 7.97 1.81
CA SER A 29 29.95 7.66 1.69
C SER A 29 30.23 6.41 0.84
N ALA A 30 29.45 6.20 -0.23
CA ALA A 30 29.67 5.09 -1.15
C ALA A 30 30.81 5.42 -2.11
N PRO A 31 31.76 4.49 -2.38
CA PRO A 31 32.80 4.71 -3.35
C PRO A 31 32.23 4.88 -4.76
N VAL A 32 32.95 5.64 -5.58
CA VAL A 32 32.62 5.86 -6.98
C VAL A 32 33.84 5.53 -7.83
N VAL A 33 33.63 4.70 -8.86
CA VAL A 33 34.60 4.45 -9.91
C VAL A 33 34.09 5.13 -11.18
N HIS A 34 34.88 6.05 -11.72
CA HIS A 34 34.61 6.67 -13.01
C HIS A 34 35.40 5.93 -14.09
N VAL A 35 34.76 5.60 -15.21
CA VAL A 35 35.43 4.90 -16.30
C VAL A 35 34.99 5.45 -17.65
N ASN A 36 35.94 5.56 -18.57
CA ASN A 36 35.68 5.98 -19.94
C ASN A 36 35.15 4.79 -20.76
N GLY A 37 33.92 4.91 -21.27
CA GLY A 37 33.25 3.89 -22.07
C GLY A 37 33.95 3.58 -23.40
N ASP A 38 34.81 4.47 -23.89
CA ASP A 38 35.65 4.25 -25.07
C ASP A 38 36.72 3.17 -24.88
N HIS A 39 36.95 2.70 -23.65
CA HIS A 39 37.94 1.69 -23.31
C HIS A 39 37.27 0.47 -22.65
N PRO A 40 36.70 -0.47 -23.44
CA PRO A 40 35.96 -1.62 -22.91
C PRO A 40 36.75 -2.48 -21.91
N ARG A 41 38.07 -2.63 -22.10
CA ARG A 41 38.95 -3.34 -21.15
C ARG A 41 38.97 -2.67 -19.77
N ASP A 42 38.93 -1.35 -19.70
CA ASP A 42 38.87 -0.61 -18.44
C ASP A 42 37.49 -0.66 -17.81
N VAL A 43 36.42 -0.67 -18.61
CA VAL A 43 35.05 -0.91 -18.12
C VAL A 43 34.96 -2.26 -17.42
N ILE A 44 35.58 -3.32 -17.99
CA ILE A 44 35.65 -4.64 -17.35
C ILE A 44 36.45 -4.58 -16.04
N ARG A 45 37.60 -3.89 -16.01
CA ARG A 45 38.39 -3.71 -14.78
C ARG A 45 37.61 -2.98 -13.70
N ALA A 46 36.96 -1.87 -14.06
CA ALA A 46 36.13 -1.08 -13.15
C ALA A 46 34.95 -1.90 -12.61
N THR A 47 34.30 -2.68 -13.48
CA THR A 47 33.24 -3.62 -13.09
C THR A 47 33.74 -4.64 -12.05
N ARG A 48 34.90 -5.25 -12.29
CA ARG A 48 35.52 -6.18 -11.33
C ARG A 48 35.80 -5.52 -9.98
N ILE A 49 36.30 -4.29 -9.98
CA ILE A 49 36.55 -3.52 -8.75
C ILE A 49 35.26 -3.29 -7.97
N VAL A 50 34.21 -2.76 -8.62
CA VAL A 50 32.95 -2.46 -7.92
C VAL A 50 32.24 -3.74 -7.45
N THR A 51 32.26 -4.82 -8.23
CA THR A 51 31.70 -6.11 -7.81
C THR A 51 32.47 -6.68 -6.62
N ASN A 52 33.81 -6.67 -6.66
CA ASN A 52 34.63 -7.16 -5.54
C ASN A 52 34.44 -6.33 -4.27
N TYR A 53 34.34 -5.01 -4.38
CA TYR A 53 34.01 -4.13 -3.26
C TYR A 53 32.66 -4.53 -2.65
N GLN A 54 31.61 -4.65 -3.48
CA GLN A 54 30.28 -5.00 -3.01
C GLN A 54 30.26 -6.38 -2.34
N ARG A 55 30.97 -7.39 -2.88
CA ARG A 55 31.06 -8.72 -2.28
C ARG A 55 31.82 -8.72 -0.95
N THR A 56 32.88 -7.92 -0.84
CA THR A 56 33.74 -7.81 0.35
C THR A 56 33.07 -7.03 1.47
N PHE A 57 32.51 -5.86 1.17
CA PHE A 57 32.02 -4.92 2.18
C PHE A 57 30.49 -4.90 2.33
N ARG A 58 29.74 -5.49 1.39
CA ARG A 58 28.26 -5.51 1.38
C ARG A 58 27.63 -4.11 1.46
N LYS A 59 28.29 -3.11 0.87
CA LYS A 59 27.82 -1.73 0.76
C LYS A 59 27.70 -1.32 -0.70
N ASP A 60 26.88 -0.30 -0.93
CA ASP A 60 26.72 0.36 -2.22
C ASP A 60 28.06 0.88 -2.76
N VAL A 61 28.17 0.82 -4.08
CA VAL A 61 29.30 1.33 -4.87
C VAL A 61 28.79 1.71 -6.25
N PHE A 62 29.26 2.84 -6.76
CA PHE A 62 28.77 3.41 -8.01
C PHE A 62 29.82 3.27 -9.11
N LEU A 63 29.38 2.81 -10.27
CA LEU A 63 30.15 2.89 -11.51
C LEU A 63 29.56 4.00 -12.38
N ASP A 64 30.30 5.11 -12.54
CA ASP A 64 30.00 6.18 -13.49
C ASP A 64 30.65 5.84 -14.84
N LEU A 65 29.84 5.31 -15.76
CA LEU A 65 30.26 4.95 -17.11
C LEU A 65 30.07 6.17 -18.01
N ASN A 66 31.15 6.92 -18.23
CA ASN A 66 31.15 8.09 -19.10
C ASN A 66 31.14 7.65 -20.57
N CYS A 67 30.06 7.98 -21.28
CA CYS A 67 29.84 7.63 -22.68
C CYS A 67 29.15 8.79 -23.41
N TYR A 68 28.44 8.49 -24.49
CA TYR A 68 27.69 9.46 -25.27
C TYR A 68 26.42 8.82 -25.86
N ARG A 69 25.49 9.64 -26.33
CA ARG A 69 24.26 9.19 -27.01
C ARG A 69 24.40 9.41 -28.52
N GLN A 70 24.46 8.33 -29.31
CA GLN A 70 24.73 8.40 -30.76
C GLN A 70 23.67 9.21 -31.54
N ARG A 71 22.40 9.11 -31.13
CA ARG A 71 21.22 9.77 -31.74
C ARG A 71 20.57 10.74 -30.76
N GLY A 72 19.41 11.31 -31.12
CA GLY A 72 18.56 12.12 -30.23
C GLY A 72 18.10 11.36 -28.99
N HIS A 73 17.24 11.98 -28.16
CA HIS A 73 16.73 11.30 -26.95
C HIS A 73 15.92 10.05 -27.31
N ASN A 74 15.19 10.13 -28.41
CA ASN A 74 14.70 9.00 -29.18
C ASN A 74 15.30 9.09 -30.60
N GLU A 75 15.16 8.03 -31.40
CA GLU A 75 15.81 7.93 -32.71
C GLU A 75 15.25 8.89 -33.77
N LEU A 76 14.09 9.51 -33.52
CA LEU A 76 13.42 10.44 -34.43
C LEU A 76 13.66 11.91 -34.06
N ASP A 77 14.24 12.16 -32.89
CA ASP A 77 14.55 13.49 -32.37
C ASP A 77 15.87 14.00 -32.96
N ASP A 78 15.89 15.25 -33.45
CA ASP A 78 17.10 15.90 -33.96
C ASP A 78 17.79 16.68 -32.82
N PRO A 79 18.91 16.16 -32.28
CA PRO A 79 19.56 16.77 -31.14
C PRO A 79 20.40 18.01 -31.51
N THR A 80 20.65 18.26 -32.80
CA THR A 80 21.48 19.37 -33.25
C THR A 80 20.84 20.73 -32.99
N PHE A 81 19.52 20.78 -32.80
CA PHE A 81 18.80 22.00 -32.44
C PHE A 81 19.25 22.58 -31.10
N THR A 82 19.71 21.74 -30.16
CA THR A 82 20.04 22.17 -28.79
C THR A 82 21.48 21.85 -28.40
N ASN A 83 22.10 20.84 -29.01
CA ASN A 83 23.43 20.33 -28.65
C ASN A 83 24.39 20.22 -29.87
N PRO A 84 24.47 21.21 -30.77
CA PRO A 84 25.14 21.06 -32.07
C PRO A 84 26.63 20.71 -31.96
N LYS A 85 27.38 21.36 -31.06
CA LYS A 85 28.82 21.11 -30.88
C LYS A 85 29.12 19.70 -30.35
N LEU A 86 28.30 19.21 -29.43
CA LEU A 86 28.45 17.85 -28.91
C LEU A 86 28.20 16.83 -30.02
N TYR A 87 27.17 17.04 -30.82
CA TYR A 87 26.83 16.13 -31.91
C TYR A 87 27.76 16.25 -33.12
N GLU A 88 28.42 17.38 -33.32
CA GLU A 88 29.55 17.51 -34.25
C GLU A 88 30.70 16.57 -33.85
N ILE A 89 31.08 16.55 -32.57
CA ILE A 89 32.09 15.62 -32.05
C ILE A 89 31.65 14.17 -32.24
N ILE A 90 30.38 13.84 -31.90
CA ILE A 90 29.83 12.48 -32.02
C ILE A 90 29.77 12.01 -33.49
N LYS A 91 29.46 12.91 -34.43
CA LYS A 91 29.40 12.58 -35.86
C LYS A 91 30.79 12.35 -36.47
N ASN A 92 31.81 13.01 -35.93
CA ASN A 92 33.19 12.97 -36.45
C ASN A 92 34.07 11.88 -35.83
N ARG A 93 33.49 10.91 -35.10
CA ARG A 93 34.21 9.81 -34.44
C ARG A 93 33.62 8.46 -34.85
N SER A 94 34.43 7.40 -34.81
CA SER A 94 33.95 6.02 -34.92
C SER A 94 33.13 5.61 -33.69
N THR A 95 32.27 4.62 -33.86
CA THR A 95 31.52 4.02 -32.74
C THR A 95 32.46 3.29 -31.78
N ILE A 96 32.03 3.09 -30.54
CA ILE A 96 32.82 2.36 -29.53
C ILE A 96 33.11 0.92 -29.99
N PRO A 97 32.14 0.13 -30.50
CA PRO A 97 32.42 -1.22 -31.01
C PRO A 97 33.45 -1.24 -32.14
N ASP A 98 33.29 -0.38 -33.17
CA ASP A 98 34.19 -0.35 -34.32
C ASP A 98 35.62 0.02 -33.90
N LYS A 99 35.75 1.04 -33.06
CA LYS A 99 37.06 1.48 -32.53
C LYS A 99 37.76 0.36 -31.75
N TYR A 100 37.02 -0.45 -30.99
CA TYR A 100 37.60 -1.57 -30.24
C TYR A 100 37.93 -2.77 -31.14
N ALA A 101 37.08 -3.06 -32.14
CA ALA A 101 37.38 -4.07 -33.16
C ALA A 101 38.66 -3.72 -33.93
N ASP A 102 38.79 -2.48 -34.41
CA ASP A 102 39.99 -1.96 -35.08
C ASP A 102 41.24 -2.12 -34.20
N GLN A 103 41.12 -1.88 -32.90
CA GLN A 103 42.20 -2.09 -31.96
C GLN A 103 42.60 -3.57 -31.87
N LEU A 104 41.64 -4.48 -31.71
CA LEU A 104 41.91 -5.92 -31.63
C LEU A 104 42.53 -6.47 -32.93
N ILE A 105 42.10 -5.94 -34.08
CA ILE A 105 42.66 -6.29 -35.39
C ILE A 105 44.12 -5.82 -35.47
N LYS A 106 44.42 -4.59 -35.03
CA LYS A 106 45.80 -4.09 -34.95
C LYS A 106 46.67 -4.89 -33.98
N GLU A 107 46.09 -5.40 -32.90
CA GLU A 107 46.76 -6.28 -31.93
C GLU A 107 46.90 -7.73 -32.43
N GLY A 108 46.31 -8.09 -33.58
CA GLY A 108 46.34 -9.45 -34.14
C GLY A 108 45.49 -10.47 -33.36
N ILE A 109 44.54 -10.00 -32.54
CA ILE A 109 43.67 -10.85 -31.70
C ILE A 109 42.40 -11.26 -32.47
N LEU A 110 41.96 -10.42 -33.41
CA LEU A 110 40.76 -10.59 -34.21
C LEU A 110 41.10 -10.33 -35.68
N SER A 111 40.58 -11.09 -36.63
CA SER A 111 40.70 -10.77 -38.06
C SER A 111 39.57 -9.83 -38.52
N GLN A 112 39.76 -9.13 -39.64
CA GLN A 112 38.69 -8.31 -40.23
C GLN A 112 37.48 -9.19 -40.62
N GLU A 113 37.74 -10.37 -41.18
CA GLU A 113 36.72 -11.33 -41.59
C GLU A 113 35.90 -11.84 -40.40
N GLU A 114 36.55 -12.08 -39.25
CA GLU A 114 35.87 -12.47 -38.01
C GLU A 114 34.97 -11.35 -37.48
N ALA A 115 35.45 -10.10 -37.49
CA ALA A 115 34.67 -8.93 -37.08
C ALA A 115 33.41 -8.75 -37.95
N ASP A 116 33.58 -8.76 -39.28
CA ASP A 116 32.48 -8.59 -40.24
C ASP A 116 31.47 -9.74 -40.14
N SER A 117 31.96 -10.97 -39.98
CA SER A 117 31.13 -12.16 -39.82
C SER A 117 30.30 -12.10 -38.54
N ALA A 118 30.82 -11.58 -37.44
CA ALA A 118 30.07 -11.43 -36.20
C ALA A 118 28.84 -10.52 -36.38
N VAL A 119 29.02 -9.36 -37.04
CA VAL A 119 27.91 -8.43 -37.32
C VAL A 119 26.91 -9.07 -38.29
N LYS A 120 27.40 -9.69 -39.37
CA LYS A 120 26.56 -10.36 -40.37
C LYS A 120 25.72 -11.48 -39.74
N ASN A 121 26.33 -12.34 -38.94
CA ASN A 121 25.65 -13.47 -38.30
C ASN A 121 24.59 -12.98 -37.31
N HIS A 122 24.86 -11.91 -36.54
CA HIS A 122 23.86 -11.33 -35.65
C HIS A 122 22.67 -10.73 -36.43
N MET A 123 22.93 -10.06 -37.54
CA MET A 123 21.87 -9.55 -38.43
C MET A 123 21.04 -10.68 -39.06
N VAL A 124 21.67 -11.78 -39.48
CA VAL A 124 20.94 -12.97 -39.96
C VAL A 124 20.02 -13.50 -38.86
N TRP A 125 20.54 -13.65 -37.64
CA TRP A 125 19.76 -14.10 -36.48
C TRP A 125 18.56 -13.18 -36.19
N LEU A 126 18.75 -11.85 -36.16
CA LEU A 126 17.65 -10.89 -35.96
C LEU A 126 16.59 -10.98 -37.07
N ASN A 127 17.00 -11.14 -38.33
CA ASN A 127 16.07 -11.30 -39.45
C ASN A 127 15.31 -12.61 -39.37
N ASP A 128 15.95 -13.69 -38.92
CA ASP A 128 15.28 -14.97 -38.72
C ASP A 128 14.30 -14.91 -37.55
N CYS A 129 14.62 -14.19 -36.47
CA CYS A 129 13.64 -13.88 -35.41
C CYS A 129 12.44 -13.11 -35.97
N LEU A 130 12.66 -12.09 -36.81
CA LEU A 130 11.58 -11.31 -37.43
C LEU A 130 10.68 -12.17 -38.33
N LYS A 131 11.25 -13.08 -39.12
CA LYS A 131 10.48 -14.01 -39.97
C LYS A 131 9.61 -14.97 -39.17
N ASN A 132 9.99 -15.26 -37.93
CA ASN A 132 9.28 -16.18 -37.04
C ASN A 132 8.25 -15.48 -36.14
N VAL A 133 7.93 -14.20 -36.38
CA VAL A 133 6.99 -13.46 -35.53
C VAL A 133 5.57 -14.05 -35.56
N ASP A 134 5.13 -14.55 -36.72
CA ASP A 134 3.78 -15.10 -36.90
C ASP A 134 3.55 -16.41 -36.13
N SER A 135 4.64 -17.14 -35.82
CA SER A 135 4.61 -18.38 -35.05
C SER A 135 5.01 -18.21 -33.58
N TYR A 136 5.41 -17.00 -33.18
CA TYR A 136 5.83 -16.72 -31.82
C TYR A 136 4.64 -16.54 -30.88
N TYR A 137 4.63 -17.30 -29.78
CA TYR A 137 3.69 -17.11 -28.67
C TYR A 137 4.46 -16.66 -27.42
N PRO A 138 4.11 -15.53 -26.80
CA PRO A 138 4.76 -15.07 -25.58
C PRO A 138 4.63 -16.08 -24.43
N GLU A 139 5.74 -16.38 -23.77
CA GLU A 139 5.73 -17.25 -22.61
C GLU A 139 5.12 -16.53 -21.39
N GLU A 140 4.11 -17.15 -20.75
CA GLU A 140 3.52 -16.63 -19.52
C GLU A 140 4.53 -16.69 -18.37
N SER A 141 5.06 -15.55 -17.93
CA SER A 141 6.12 -15.46 -16.91
C SER A 141 5.62 -15.32 -15.47
N TYR A 142 4.30 -15.23 -15.26
CA TYR A 142 3.65 -14.98 -13.97
C TYR A 142 3.23 -16.29 -13.26
N PHE A 143 2.93 -16.22 -11.95
CA PHE A 143 2.56 -17.35 -11.07
C PHE A 143 3.54 -18.54 -11.05
N ARG A 144 4.83 -18.27 -11.19
CA ARG A 144 5.92 -19.28 -11.14
C ARG A 144 6.69 -19.21 -9.82
N ARG A 145 7.49 -20.25 -9.56
CA ARG A 145 8.39 -20.34 -8.39
C ARG A 145 7.60 -20.19 -7.08
N GLN A 146 7.90 -19.17 -6.28
CA GLN A 146 7.22 -18.92 -5.00
C GLN A 146 5.73 -18.61 -5.15
N TRP A 147 5.28 -18.23 -6.36
CA TRP A 147 3.88 -17.94 -6.68
C TRP A 147 3.10 -19.14 -7.23
N THR A 148 3.70 -20.34 -7.25
CA THR A 148 2.99 -21.56 -7.65
C THR A 148 1.82 -21.83 -6.70
N GLY A 149 0.62 -22.08 -7.26
CA GLY A 149 -0.62 -22.27 -6.52
C GLY A 149 -1.48 -21.01 -6.39
N PHE A 150 -0.97 -19.85 -6.82
CA PHE A 150 -1.73 -18.61 -6.90
C PHE A 150 -2.32 -18.38 -8.29
N SER A 151 -3.41 -17.63 -8.36
CA SER A 151 -4.08 -17.23 -9.60
C SER A 151 -4.40 -15.74 -9.62
N GLN A 152 -4.88 -15.24 -10.75
CA GLN A 152 -5.56 -13.94 -10.79
C GLN A 152 -6.84 -14.01 -9.95
N ALA A 153 -7.26 -12.85 -9.45
CA ALA A 153 -8.53 -12.71 -8.77
C ALA A 153 -9.70 -12.88 -9.76
N PRO A 154 -10.79 -13.56 -9.38
CA PRO A 154 -11.95 -13.74 -10.25
C PRO A 154 -12.80 -12.46 -10.34
N SER A 155 -13.59 -12.34 -11.41
CA SER A 155 -14.59 -11.27 -11.56
C SER A 155 -15.83 -11.45 -10.67
N ALA A 156 -15.93 -12.54 -9.93
CA ALA A 156 -16.99 -12.78 -8.97
C ALA A 156 -16.56 -12.35 -7.56
N VAL A 157 -17.53 -11.92 -6.75
CA VAL A 157 -17.33 -11.70 -5.31
C VAL A 157 -17.01 -13.04 -4.64
N THR A 158 -16.00 -13.08 -3.78
CA THR A 158 -15.60 -14.30 -3.07
C THR A 158 -15.75 -14.16 -1.56
N SER A 159 -16.07 -15.27 -0.89
CA SER A 159 -16.08 -15.35 0.58
C SER A 159 -14.99 -16.31 1.05
N TRP A 160 -14.30 -15.90 2.11
CA TRP A 160 -13.21 -16.66 2.71
C TRP A 160 -13.40 -16.68 4.21
N ASP A 161 -13.43 -17.88 4.81
CA ASP A 161 -13.43 -18.00 6.27
C ASP A 161 -12.07 -17.53 6.78
N THR A 162 -12.10 -16.46 7.58
CA THR A 162 -10.92 -15.84 8.16
C THR A 162 -10.92 -15.95 9.67
N GLY A 163 -11.94 -16.62 10.24
CA GLY A 163 -12.02 -16.92 11.66
C GLY A 163 -10.92 -17.87 12.12
N VAL A 164 -10.63 -17.84 13.41
CA VAL A 164 -9.59 -18.66 14.06
C VAL A 164 -10.13 -19.24 15.34
N ASP A 165 -9.67 -20.45 15.70
CA ASP A 165 -10.04 -21.07 16.97
C ASP A 165 -9.84 -20.11 18.16
N VAL A 166 -10.86 -20.03 19.00
CA VAL A 166 -10.92 -19.06 20.09
C VAL A 166 -9.85 -19.33 21.15
N ASN A 167 -9.49 -20.59 21.40
CA ASN A 167 -8.44 -20.92 22.37
C ASN A 167 -7.07 -20.53 21.83
N LEU A 168 -6.83 -20.76 20.53
CA LEU A 168 -5.63 -20.28 19.86
C LEU A 168 -5.53 -18.75 19.91
N LEU A 169 -6.63 -18.03 19.66
CA LEU A 169 -6.65 -16.56 19.80
C LEU A 169 -6.36 -16.11 21.24
N ARG A 170 -6.87 -16.80 22.25
CA ARG A 170 -6.54 -16.49 23.66
C ARG A 170 -5.06 -16.69 23.94
N PHE A 171 -4.49 -17.79 23.47
CA PHE A 171 -3.07 -18.08 23.57
C PHE A 171 -2.22 -16.99 22.91
N ILE A 172 -2.53 -16.63 21.65
CA ILE A 172 -1.83 -15.57 20.91
C ILE A 172 -1.97 -14.23 21.63
N GLY A 173 -3.18 -13.88 22.07
CA GLY A 173 -3.45 -12.62 22.77
C GLY A 173 -2.61 -12.47 24.03
N ALA A 174 -2.51 -13.53 24.84
CA ALA A 174 -1.65 -13.56 26.01
C ALA A 174 -0.16 -13.48 25.66
N LYS A 175 0.29 -14.25 24.66
CA LYS A 175 1.68 -14.23 24.19
C LYS A 175 2.10 -12.89 23.61
N SER A 176 1.21 -12.16 22.95
CA SER A 176 1.47 -10.86 22.32
C SER A 176 1.94 -9.76 23.28
N VAL A 177 1.75 -9.96 24.58
CA VAL A 177 2.17 -9.02 25.65
C VAL A 177 3.05 -9.70 26.71
N SER A 178 3.49 -10.93 26.45
CA SER A 178 4.44 -11.63 27.31
C SER A 178 5.87 -11.08 27.12
N TYR A 179 6.70 -11.23 28.14
CA TYR A 179 8.10 -10.84 28.13
C TYR A 179 8.89 -11.71 29.15
N PRO A 180 10.22 -11.83 29.01
CA PRO A 180 11.05 -12.61 29.95
C PRO A 180 11.03 -12.06 31.38
N ASP A 181 11.22 -12.91 32.39
CA ASP A 181 11.17 -12.52 33.81
C ASP A 181 12.18 -11.42 34.20
N ASN A 182 13.33 -11.38 33.53
CA ASN A 182 14.38 -10.39 33.74
C ASN A 182 14.18 -9.07 32.95
N PHE A 183 13.04 -8.90 32.28
CA PHE A 183 12.74 -7.73 31.46
C PHE A 183 12.09 -6.59 32.27
N ASN A 184 12.71 -5.42 32.23
CA ASN A 184 12.31 -4.23 32.98
C ASN A 184 11.28 -3.43 32.16
N ILE A 185 10.03 -3.88 32.18
CA ILE A 185 8.93 -3.21 31.46
C ILE A 185 8.55 -1.86 32.11
N HIS A 186 8.16 -0.88 31.29
CA HIS A 186 7.63 0.39 31.79
C HIS A 186 6.31 0.19 32.56
N GLU A 187 6.22 0.69 33.80
CA GLU A 187 5.09 0.44 34.72
C GLU A 187 3.72 0.83 34.14
N LYS A 188 3.63 1.99 33.47
CA LYS A 188 2.39 2.40 32.80
C LYS A 188 1.97 1.41 31.71
N LEU A 189 2.93 0.87 30.94
CA LEU A 189 2.65 -0.07 29.86
C LEU A 189 2.19 -1.41 30.42
N LYS A 190 2.84 -1.89 31.49
CA LYS A 190 2.43 -3.06 32.26
C LYS A 190 0.98 -2.94 32.74
N LYS A 191 0.62 -1.79 33.32
CA LYS A 191 -0.71 -1.54 33.88
C LYS A 191 -1.80 -1.34 32.82
N SER A 192 -1.57 -0.49 31.82
CA SER A 192 -2.64 -0.09 30.90
C SER A 192 -2.76 -0.98 29.67
N HIS A 193 -1.64 -1.45 29.12
CA HIS A 193 -1.64 -2.20 27.87
C HIS A 193 -1.61 -3.71 28.14
N ILE A 194 -0.65 -4.18 28.93
CA ILE A 194 -0.43 -5.62 29.15
C ILE A 194 -1.57 -6.21 29.98
N GLN A 195 -1.80 -5.70 31.19
CA GLN A 195 -2.92 -6.15 32.03
C GLN A 195 -4.27 -5.92 31.35
N GLY A 196 -4.43 -4.79 30.65
CA GLY A 196 -5.65 -4.49 29.89
C GLY A 196 -5.93 -5.50 28.77
N ARG A 197 -4.91 -5.90 27.99
CA ARG A 197 -5.08 -6.92 26.95
C ARG A 197 -5.35 -8.29 27.55
N LEU A 198 -4.63 -8.70 28.60
CA LEU A 198 -4.86 -9.97 29.28
C LEU A 198 -6.29 -10.07 29.82
N GLN A 199 -6.81 -8.99 30.42
CA GLN A 199 -8.19 -8.94 30.89
C GLN A 199 -9.18 -9.08 29.73
N LYS A 200 -9.07 -8.28 28.66
CA LYS A 200 -9.95 -8.35 27.49
C LYS A 200 -9.96 -9.75 26.85
N ILE A 201 -8.78 -10.37 26.76
CA ILE A 201 -8.63 -11.73 26.24
C ILE A 201 -9.33 -12.73 27.15
N ASN A 202 -9.14 -12.65 28.47
CA ASN A 202 -9.80 -13.53 29.44
C ASN A 202 -11.33 -13.37 29.41
N ASP A 203 -11.82 -12.14 29.47
CA ASP A 203 -13.25 -11.83 29.48
C ASP A 203 -13.91 -12.16 28.13
N GLY A 204 -13.15 -12.08 27.03
CA GLY A 204 -13.65 -12.35 25.67
C GLY A 204 -14.54 -11.23 25.11
N THR A 205 -14.53 -10.06 25.74
CA THR A 205 -15.33 -8.89 25.38
C THR A 205 -14.48 -7.65 25.31
N SER A 206 -14.92 -6.66 24.52
CA SER A 206 -14.27 -5.35 24.42
C SER A 206 -12.81 -5.40 23.93
N LEU A 207 -12.51 -6.30 23.00
CA LEU A 207 -11.23 -6.34 22.31
C LEU A 207 -11.09 -5.07 21.47
N ASP A 208 -9.99 -4.35 21.66
CA ASP A 208 -9.69 -3.12 20.92
C ASP A 208 -8.89 -3.40 19.64
N TRP A 209 -8.68 -2.35 18.84
CA TRP A 209 -7.99 -2.43 17.55
C TRP A 209 -6.57 -2.99 17.66
N GLY A 210 -5.80 -2.56 18.65
CA GLY A 210 -4.44 -3.07 18.86
C GLY A 210 -4.42 -4.54 19.28
N THR A 211 -5.45 -5.02 20.01
CA THR A 211 -5.59 -6.44 20.34
C THR A 211 -5.99 -7.24 19.10
N ALA A 212 -6.98 -6.79 18.33
CA ALA A 212 -7.39 -7.45 17.09
C ALA A 212 -6.24 -7.55 16.07
N GLU A 213 -5.42 -6.51 15.94
CA GLU A 213 -4.22 -6.51 15.10
C GLU A 213 -3.22 -7.60 15.53
N ALA A 214 -2.91 -7.67 16.83
CA ALA A 214 -2.01 -8.68 17.38
C ALA A 214 -2.54 -10.11 17.20
N LEU A 215 -3.85 -10.30 17.30
CA LEU A 215 -4.51 -11.57 17.03
C LEU A 215 -4.42 -11.97 15.55
N ALA A 216 -4.62 -11.01 14.64
CA ALA A 216 -4.54 -11.26 13.20
C ALA A 216 -3.11 -11.65 12.80
N TRP A 217 -2.12 -10.86 13.24
CA TRP A 217 -0.73 -11.16 12.97
C TRP A 217 -0.31 -12.48 13.61
N GLY A 218 -0.51 -12.64 14.90
CA GLY A 218 -0.08 -13.85 15.61
C GLY A 218 -0.71 -15.13 15.08
N SER A 219 -1.96 -15.08 14.60
CA SER A 219 -2.58 -16.25 13.97
C SER A 219 -1.99 -16.57 12.60
N LEU A 220 -1.65 -15.55 11.79
CA LEU A 220 -0.94 -15.76 10.52
C LEU A 220 0.48 -16.30 10.75
N LEU A 221 1.20 -15.80 11.76
CA LEU A 221 2.51 -16.31 12.15
C LEU A 221 2.44 -17.77 12.61
N TYR A 222 1.40 -18.12 13.36
CA TYR A 222 1.13 -19.49 13.80
C TYR A 222 0.82 -20.41 12.61
N ASP A 223 0.10 -19.92 11.60
CA ASP A 223 -0.19 -20.62 10.33
C ASP A 223 1.06 -20.73 9.41
N GLY A 224 2.19 -20.11 9.78
CA GLY A 224 3.47 -20.16 9.06
C GLY A 224 3.72 -19.03 8.07
N TYR A 225 2.81 -18.06 7.96
CA TYR A 225 3.03 -16.84 7.16
C TYR A 225 4.01 -15.90 7.87
N ASN A 226 4.77 -15.13 7.11
CA ASN A 226 5.51 -13.99 7.68
C ASN A 226 4.66 -12.73 7.65
N VAL A 227 4.90 -11.83 8.60
CA VAL A 227 4.30 -10.50 8.61
C VAL A 227 5.43 -9.48 8.64
N ARG A 228 5.38 -8.50 7.76
CA ARG A 228 6.28 -7.34 7.79
C ARG A 228 5.44 -6.09 7.88
N ILE A 229 5.70 -5.26 8.89
CA ILE A 229 5.14 -3.92 8.97
C ILE A 229 6.28 -2.89 8.93
N SER A 230 6.14 -1.94 8.03
CA SER A 230 7.11 -0.91 7.76
C SER A 230 6.49 0.48 7.80
N GLY A 231 7.23 1.44 8.33
CA GLY A 231 6.80 2.82 8.47
C GLY A 231 7.42 3.50 9.69
N GLN A 232 7.09 4.76 9.88
CA GLN A 232 7.63 5.57 10.97
C GLN A 232 6.97 5.18 12.30
N ASP A 233 7.80 4.87 13.31
CA ASP A 233 7.38 4.53 14.68
C ASP A 233 6.45 3.30 14.83
N ILE A 234 6.38 2.43 13.81
CA ILE A 234 5.38 1.35 13.73
C ILE A 234 5.44 0.35 14.89
N GLY A 235 6.60 0.16 15.53
CA GLY A 235 6.76 -0.81 16.63
C GLY A 235 5.94 -0.43 17.87
N ARG A 236 5.91 0.87 18.20
CA ARG A 236 5.02 1.44 19.23
C ARG A 236 3.63 1.72 18.66
N GLY A 237 3.59 2.16 17.41
CA GLY A 237 2.48 2.82 16.75
C GLY A 237 2.46 4.31 17.07
N THR A 238 2.14 5.14 16.07
CA THR A 238 2.02 6.61 16.18
C THR A 238 1.18 7.00 17.39
N PHE A 239 0.03 6.34 17.57
CA PHE A 239 -0.93 6.61 18.64
C PHE A 239 -0.69 5.81 19.93
N SER A 240 0.48 5.18 20.07
CA SER A 240 0.85 4.33 21.23
C SER A 240 -0.23 3.28 21.53
N ASN A 241 -0.73 2.63 20.48
CA ASN A 241 -1.82 1.64 20.55
C ASN A 241 -1.32 0.20 20.38
N ARG A 242 -0.19 0.01 19.68
CA ARG A 242 0.23 -1.29 19.17
C ARG A 242 1.17 -2.03 20.12
N HIS A 243 2.32 -1.41 20.44
CA HIS A 243 3.38 -2.00 21.25
C HIS A 243 3.78 -3.43 20.82
N ALA A 244 3.96 -3.62 19.51
CA ALA A 244 4.44 -4.89 18.95
C ALA A 244 5.92 -5.15 19.31
N MET A 245 6.65 -4.08 19.66
CA MET A 245 7.91 -4.17 20.38
C MET A 245 7.75 -3.63 21.81
N LEU A 246 8.39 -4.30 22.76
CA LEU A 246 8.61 -3.84 24.12
C LEU A 246 10.08 -3.43 24.26
N VAL A 247 10.36 -2.43 25.08
CA VAL A 247 11.73 -1.92 25.30
C VAL A 247 12.07 -2.03 26.78
N ASP A 248 13.18 -2.72 27.08
CA ASP A 248 13.69 -2.84 28.44
C ASP A 248 14.18 -1.47 28.93
N GLN A 249 13.65 -1.01 30.07
CA GLN A 249 13.92 0.33 30.59
C GLN A 249 15.33 0.52 31.15
N LYS A 250 16.13 -0.55 31.29
CA LYS A 250 17.53 -0.49 31.74
C LYS A 250 18.52 -0.66 30.60
N SER A 251 18.28 -1.58 29.66
CA SER A 251 19.23 -1.92 28.59
C SER A 251 18.91 -1.27 27.24
N ASN A 252 17.69 -0.74 27.05
CA ASN A 252 17.12 -0.37 25.74
C ASN A 252 16.99 -1.53 24.74
N GLU A 253 17.18 -2.78 25.18
CA GLU A 253 16.96 -3.93 24.30
C GLU A 253 15.49 -4.05 23.93
N MET A 254 15.27 -4.41 22.66
CA MET A 254 13.93 -4.59 22.10
C MET A 254 13.54 -6.06 22.16
N TYR A 255 12.29 -6.32 22.55
CA TYR A 255 11.69 -7.65 22.55
C TYR A 255 10.39 -7.62 21.73
N ILE A 256 10.22 -8.57 20.81
CA ILE A 256 9.03 -8.69 19.95
C ILE A 256 8.24 -9.93 20.41
N PRO A 257 7.18 -9.80 21.23
CA PRO A 257 6.53 -10.96 21.85
C PRO A 257 5.95 -11.98 20.86
N LEU A 258 5.45 -11.50 19.71
CA LEU A 258 4.87 -12.36 18.68
C LEU A 258 5.90 -13.24 17.93
N ASN A 259 7.21 -13.03 18.14
CA ASN A 259 8.26 -13.91 17.61
C ASN A 259 8.61 -15.07 18.57
N TYR A 260 7.89 -15.18 19.69
CA TYR A 260 8.07 -16.21 20.71
C TYR A 260 6.74 -16.87 21.09
N LEU A 261 5.91 -17.21 20.10
CA LEU A 261 4.64 -17.91 20.32
C LEU A 261 4.92 -19.35 20.77
N ALA A 262 5.68 -20.10 19.98
CA ALA A 262 6.03 -21.50 20.23
C ALA A 262 7.41 -21.84 19.65
N ASP A 263 8.08 -22.86 20.19
CA ASP A 263 9.43 -23.27 19.74
C ASP A 263 9.45 -23.79 18.29
N SER A 264 8.32 -24.30 17.80
CA SER A 264 8.15 -24.79 16.42
C SER A 264 7.68 -23.71 15.44
N GLN A 265 7.62 -22.44 15.86
CA GLN A 265 7.14 -21.34 15.03
C GLN A 265 8.03 -21.15 13.80
N THR A 266 7.41 -21.01 12.62
CA THR A 266 8.10 -20.80 11.33
C THR A 266 7.85 -19.43 10.73
N GLY A 267 6.70 -18.81 11.02
CA GLY A 267 6.37 -17.45 10.59
C GLY A 267 6.86 -16.41 11.59
N PHE A 268 7.48 -15.32 11.13
CA PHE A 268 8.00 -14.26 12.00
C PHE A 268 7.46 -12.87 11.63
N LEU A 269 7.36 -12.01 12.65
CA LEU A 269 7.05 -10.59 12.52
C LEU A 269 8.33 -9.78 12.40
N GLU A 270 8.46 -9.06 11.29
CA GLU A 270 9.49 -8.05 11.08
C GLU A 270 8.92 -6.65 11.30
N LEU A 271 9.47 -5.93 12.28
CA LEU A 271 9.16 -4.53 12.55
C LEU A 271 10.21 -3.63 11.90
N ALA A 272 9.92 -3.11 10.72
CA ALA A 272 10.80 -2.22 9.98
C ALA A 272 10.48 -0.76 10.29
N SER A 273 10.94 -0.27 11.45
CA SER A 273 10.83 1.16 11.77
C SER A 273 11.66 1.97 10.75
N SER A 274 10.96 2.63 9.84
CA SER A 274 11.59 3.27 8.69
C SER A 274 12.20 4.61 9.06
N HIS A 275 13.14 5.09 8.24
CA HIS A 275 13.53 6.49 8.25
C HIS A 275 12.36 7.36 7.75
N LEU A 276 12.48 8.68 7.90
CA LEU A 276 11.45 9.66 7.57
C LEU A 276 11.36 9.87 6.04
N SER A 277 10.88 8.85 5.33
CA SER A 277 10.69 8.84 3.89
C SER A 277 9.48 7.98 3.54
N GLU A 278 8.56 8.52 2.73
CA GLU A 278 7.39 7.79 2.25
C GLU A 278 7.67 7.16 0.88
N GLU A 279 8.28 7.92 -0.04
CA GLU A 279 8.50 7.50 -1.43
C GLU A 279 9.33 6.22 -1.53
N ALA A 280 10.59 6.26 -1.09
CA ALA A 280 11.49 5.12 -1.21
C ALA A 280 11.05 3.93 -0.36
N VAL A 281 10.45 4.19 0.81
CA VAL A 281 9.97 3.12 1.70
C VAL A 281 8.77 2.41 1.08
N LEU A 282 7.77 3.13 0.56
CA LEU A 282 6.63 2.49 -0.11
C LEU A 282 7.09 1.70 -1.35
N GLY A 283 8.04 2.24 -2.13
CA GLY A 283 8.65 1.53 -3.25
C GLY A 283 9.35 0.23 -2.81
N PHE A 284 10.05 0.25 -1.68
CA PHE A 284 10.67 -0.94 -1.08
C PHE A 284 9.62 -1.97 -0.67
N GLU A 285 8.58 -1.55 0.05
CA GLU A 285 7.52 -2.46 0.50
C GLU A 285 6.70 -3.03 -0.66
N TYR A 286 6.48 -2.27 -1.73
CA TYR A 286 5.92 -2.82 -2.97
C TYR A 286 6.81 -3.94 -3.52
N GLY A 287 8.13 -3.71 -3.59
CA GLY A 287 9.10 -4.73 -3.99
C GLY A 287 9.05 -6.01 -3.15
N MET A 288 8.93 -5.87 -1.82
CA MET A 288 8.74 -7.00 -0.91
C MET A 288 7.42 -7.74 -1.19
N SER A 289 6.34 -7.00 -1.47
CA SER A 289 4.99 -7.57 -1.66
C SER A 289 4.80 -8.36 -2.95
N ILE A 290 5.63 -8.12 -3.97
CA ILE A 290 5.59 -8.85 -5.25
C ILE A 290 6.55 -10.05 -5.28
N GLU A 291 7.44 -10.16 -4.29
CA GLU A 291 8.45 -11.21 -4.24
C GLU A 291 7.85 -12.53 -3.74
N SER A 292 7.28 -12.52 -2.53
CA SER A 292 6.71 -13.71 -1.90
C SER A 292 5.23 -13.50 -1.57
N PRO A 293 4.32 -14.39 -2.05
CA PRO A 293 2.91 -14.33 -1.70
C PRO A 293 2.62 -14.87 -0.29
N GLN A 294 3.62 -15.42 0.40
CA GLN A 294 3.49 -15.95 1.76
C GLN A 294 3.76 -14.89 2.84
N HIS A 295 4.01 -13.64 2.46
CA HIS A 295 4.26 -12.54 3.38
C HIS A 295 3.11 -11.54 3.38
N LEU A 296 2.57 -11.23 4.56
CA LEU A 296 1.71 -10.08 4.74
C LEU A 296 2.59 -8.84 4.85
N ILE A 297 2.68 -8.07 3.77
CA ILE A 297 3.46 -6.82 3.73
C ILE A 297 2.54 -5.64 4.01
N ILE A 298 2.88 -4.88 5.04
CA ILE A 298 2.12 -3.73 5.53
C ILE A 298 3.02 -2.50 5.51
N TRP A 299 2.54 -1.42 4.89
CA TRP A 299 3.10 -0.09 5.03
C TRP A 299 2.13 0.81 5.78
N GLU A 300 2.59 1.46 6.85
CA GLU A 300 1.79 2.39 7.65
C GLU A 300 2.33 3.81 7.52
N ALA A 301 1.48 4.72 7.04
CA ALA A 301 1.76 6.16 7.10
C ALA A 301 1.57 6.65 8.53
N GLN A 302 2.39 7.59 9.00
CA GLN A 302 2.25 8.15 10.35
C GLN A 302 0.86 8.81 10.53
N PHE A 303 0.45 9.57 9.52
CA PHE A 303 -0.93 10.00 9.26
C PHE A 303 -1.22 9.73 7.79
N GLY A 304 -2.47 9.42 7.44
CA GLY A 304 -2.86 9.10 6.07
C GLY A 304 -2.58 10.24 5.09
N ASP A 305 -2.55 11.48 5.56
CA ASP A 305 -2.28 12.69 4.77
C ASP A 305 -0.91 12.64 4.07
N PHE A 306 0.11 12.00 4.67
CA PHE A 306 1.49 11.97 4.19
C PHE A 306 1.76 10.96 3.06
N MET A 307 0.78 10.13 2.70
CA MET A 307 0.93 9.15 1.60
C MET A 307 1.26 9.81 0.25
N ASN A 308 0.91 11.09 0.08
CA ASN A 308 1.13 11.85 -1.14
C ASN A 308 2.62 12.03 -1.49
N GLY A 309 3.54 11.91 -0.52
CA GLY A 309 4.98 11.86 -0.79
C GLY A 309 5.38 10.66 -1.65
N ALA A 310 4.58 9.59 -1.65
CA ALA A 310 4.82 8.37 -2.42
C ALA A 310 3.89 8.19 -3.63
N GLN A 311 3.28 9.27 -4.13
CA GLN A 311 2.25 9.22 -5.18
C GLN A 311 2.72 8.48 -6.45
N ILE A 312 3.99 8.63 -6.85
CA ILE A 312 4.54 7.93 -8.01
C ILE A 312 4.41 6.41 -7.84
N HIS A 313 4.72 5.88 -6.65
CA HIS A 313 4.60 4.45 -6.39
C HIS A 313 3.15 3.99 -6.33
N ILE A 314 2.26 4.81 -5.78
CA ILE A 314 0.82 4.54 -5.79
C ILE A 314 0.33 4.41 -7.24
N ASP A 315 0.53 5.43 -8.06
CA ASP A 315 -0.02 5.49 -9.43
C ASP A 315 0.61 4.46 -10.37
N THR A 316 1.92 4.25 -10.26
CA THR A 316 2.67 3.49 -11.27
C THR A 316 3.00 2.06 -10.86
N PHE A 317 2.79 1.67 -9.60
CA PHE A 317 3.07 0.31 -9.13
C PHE A 317 1.86 -0.29 -8.41
N VAL A 318 1.39 0.34 -7.33
CA VAL A 318 0.32 -0.23 -6.49
C VAL A 318 -0.98 -0.37 -7.28
N THR A 319 -1.42 0.67 -7.99
CA THR A 319 -2.72 0.65 -8.67
C THR A 319 -2.69 0.06 -10.09
N SER A 320 -1.51 -0.11 -10.69
CA SER A 320 -1.39 -0.50 -12.11
C SER A 320 -0.39 -1.62 -12.41
N GLY A 321 0.33 -2.14 -11.41
CA GLY A 321 1.36 -3.15 -11.61
C GLY A 321 0.83 -4.50 -12.11
N GLU A 322 -0.34 -4.93 -11.62
CA GLU A 322 -0.99 -6.13 -12.12
C GLU A 322 -1.45 -5.96 -13.57
N THR A 323 -2.16 -4.87 -13.89
CA THR A 323 -2.66 -4.59 -15.24
C THR A 323 -1.52 -4.46 -16.27
N LYS A 324 -0.41 -3.80 -15.91
CA LYS A 324 0.70 -3.55 -16.85
C LYS A 324 1.65 -4.73 -17.00
N TRP A 325 1.90 -5.47 -15.91
CA TRP A 325 3.02 -6.42 -15.84
C TRP A 325 2.64 -7.78 -15.27
N MET A 326 1.36 -8.04 -14.99
CA MET A 326 0.89 -9.25 -14.31
C MET A 326 1.58 -9.48 -12.96
N ARG A 327 1.96 -8.39 -12.27
CA ARG A 327 2.58 -8.39 -10.94
C ARG A 327 1.52 -8.15 -9.88
N CYS A 328 0.95 -9.24 -9.37
CA CYS A 328 0.06 -9.20 -8.20
C CYS A 328 0.84 -8.77 -6.95
N SER A 329 0.19 -8.04 -6.05
CA SER A 329 0.78 -7.53 -4.81
C SER A 329 -0.24 -7.67 -3.68
N GLY A 330 0.21 -8.16 -2.52
CA GLY A 330 -0.60 -8.26 -1.31
C GLY A 330 -0.46 -7.06 -0.37
N LEU A 331 0.15 -5.96 -0.85
CA LEU A 331 0.53 -4.81 -0.02
C LEU A 331 -0.69 -4.19 0.67
N VAL A 332 -0.61 -4.06 1.99
CA VAL A 332 -1.59 -3.34 2.81
C VAL A 332 -1.06 -1.96 3.12
N MET A 333 -1.82 -0.92 2.78
CA MET A 333 -1.53 0.47 3.13
C MET A 333 -2.46 0.91 4.26
N LEU A 334 -1.90 1.12 5.45
CA LEU A 334 -2.61 1.65 6.61
C LEU A 334 -2.48 3.17 6.64
N LEU A 335 -3.61 3.87 6.47
CA LEU A 335 -3.65 5.31 6.33
C LEU A 335 -4.53 5.93 7.42
N PRO A 336 -3.97 6.40 8.54
CA PRO A 336 -4.74 6.99 9.63
C PRO A 336 -5.59 8.17 9.15
N HIS A 337 -6.91 8.03 9.25
CA HIS A 337 -7.91 8.93 8.69
C HIS A 337 -8.88 9.40 9.78
N GLY A 338 -9.30 10.66 9.72
CA GLY A 338 -10.40 11.16 10.52
C GLY A 338 -10.40 12.67 10.79
N TYR A 339 -11.56 13.30 10.68
CA TYR A 339 -11.74 14.74 10.87
C TYR A 339 -11.93 15.07 12.35
N ASP A 340 -10.81 15.11 13.07
CA ASP A 340 -10.75 15.24 14.53
C ASP A 340 -10.36 16.65 15.02
N GLY A 341 -10.26 17.61 14.09
CA GLY A 341 -9.91 18.99 14.39
C GLY A 341 -8.42 19.27 14.49
N ALA A 342 -7.57 18.35 14.01
CA ALA A 342 -6.11 18.47 13.98
C ALA A 342 -5.56 19.28 12.78
N GLY A 343 -6.44 19.83 11.96
CA GLY A 343 -6.07 20.64 10.79
C GLY A 343 -5.83 19.83 9.51
N PRO A 344 -5.38 20.50 8.43
CA PRO A 344 -5.40 19.97 7.07
C PRO A 344 -4.42 18.83 6.79
N GLU A 345 -3.34 18.67 7.58
CA GLU A 345 -2.31 17.64 7.36
C GLU A 345 -2.42 16.44 8.32
N HIS A 346 -3.52 16.34 9.06
CA HIS A 346 -3.74 15.28 10.05
C HIS A 346 -5.20 14.82 10.05
N SER A 347 -5.91 14.91 8.93
CA SER A 347 -7.35 14.64 8.86
C SER A 347 -7.75 13.64 7.80
N SER A 348 -7.09 13.60 6.65
CA SER A 348 -7.58 12.87 5.48
C SER A 348 -6.47 12.08 4.79
N CYS A 349 -6.67 10.77 4.69
CA CYS A 349 -5.94 9.93 3.75
C CYS A 349 -6.28 10.17 2.28
N ARG A 350 -7.18 11.12 1.98
CA ARG A 350 -7.65 11.46 0.63
C ARG A 350 -8.23 10.27 -0.11
N LEU A 351 -9.14 9.59 0.57
CA LEU A 351 -9.84 8.40 0.12
C LEU A 351 -10.40 8.55 -1.30
N GLU A 352 -10.90 9.74 -1.65
CA GLU A 352 -11.42 10.08 -2.97
C GLU A 352 -10.41 9.83 -4.10
N ARG A 353 -9.11 9.98 -3.84
CA ARG A 353 -8.05 9.78 -4.85
C ARG A 353 -7.81 8.30 -5.09
N PHE A 354 -7.79 7.48 -4.05
CA PHE A 354 -7.71 6.03 -4.23
C PHE A 354 -8.95 5.50 -4.96
N LEU A 355 -10.14 5.97 -4.60
CA LEU A 355 -11.38 5.60 -5.26
C LEU A 355 -11.36 5.98 -6.75
N GLN A 356 -10.82 7.15 -7.10
CA GLN A 356 -10.62 7.57 -8.48
C GLN A 356 -9.60 6.70 -9.24
N LEU A 357 -8.56 6.21 -8.55
CA LEU A 357 -7.55 5.33 -9.14
C LEU A 357 -8.01 3.87 -9.28
N SER A 358 -9.15 3.52 -8.69
CA SER A 358 -9.73 2.19 -8.88
C SER A 358 -10.32 2.03 -10.29
N ASP A 359 -10.26 0.82 -10.84
CA ASP A 359 -10.93 0.46 -12.09
C ASP A 359 -12.37 -0.05 -11.90
N SER A 360 -12.96 0.26 -10.74
CA SER A 360 -14.37 0.02 -10.43
C SER A 360 -15.29 0.67 -11.46
N LYS A 361 -16.37 -0.01 -11.82
CA LYS A 361 -17.28 0.41 -12.89
C LYS A 361 -18.52 1.09 -12.31
N GLU A 362 -18.99 2.16 -12.96
CA GLU A 362 -20.21 2.85 -12.53
C GLU A 362 -21.48 2.15 -13.02
N ASP A 363 -21.38 1.28 -14.04
CA ASP A 363 -22.48 0.66 -14.77
C ASP A 363 -22.43 -0.87 -14.77
N ALA A 364 -21.42 -1.47 -14.13
CA ALA A 364 -21.29 -2.90 -13.95
C ALA A 364 -20.91 -3.25 -12.51
N VAL A 365 -21.25 -4.47 -12.09
CA VAL A 365 -20.91 -4.98 -10.76
C VAL A 365 -19.41 -5.25 -10.69
N ASP A 366 -18.77 -4.78 -9.63
CA ASP A 366 -17.36 -5.05 -9.36
C ASP A 366 -17.15 -6.48 -8.83
N GLY A 367 -16.03 -7.08 -9.20
CA GLY A 367 -15.54 -8.36 -8.68
C GLY A 367 -14.32 -8.23 -7.79
N GLU A 368 -13.65 -9.35 -7.51
CA GLU A 368 -12.35 -9.34 -6.84
C GLU A 368 -11.20 -8.94 -7.77
N ASP A 369 -11.49 -8.84 -9.07
CA ASP A 369 -10.55 -8.49 -10.15
C ASP A 369 -10.22 -6.99 -10.21
N VAL A 370 -10.91 -6.14 -9.43
CA VAL A 370 -10.54 -4.72 -9.29
C VAL A 370 -9.08 -4.54 -8.90
N ASN A 371 -8.44 -3.49 -9.42
CA ASN A 371 -7.01 -3.27 -9.26
C ASN A 371 -6.57 -3.06 -7.80
N ILE A 372 -7.40 -2.41 -6.98
CA ILE A 372 -7.14 -2.17 -5.55
C ILE A 372 -8.42 -2.34 -4.72
N GLN A 373 -8.25 -2.77 -3.46
CA GLN A 373 -9.33 -2.84 -2.49
C GLN A 373 -9.26 -1.62 -1.56
N ILE A 374 -10.40 -0.99 -1.28
CA ILE A 374 -10.48 0.23 -0.48
C ILE A 374 -11.52 0.05 0.61
N THR A 375 -11.06 0.15 1.86
CA THR A 375 -11.86 -0.15 3.06
C THR A 375 -11.76 0.94 4.11
N CYS A 376 -12.81 1.10 4.89
CA CYS A 376 -12.92 2.03 6.02
C CYS A 376 -13.52 1.30 7.23
N PRO A 377 -12.78 0.32 7.80
CA PRO A 377 -13.32 -0.54 8.85
C PRO A 377 -13.72 0.27 10.10
N THR A 378 -14.83 -0.11 10.74
CA THR A 378 -15.32 0.58 11.95
C THR A 378 -15.13 -0.22 13.24
N THR A 379 -14.93 -1.53 13.16
CA THR A 379 -14.76 -2.39 14.35
C THR A 379 -13.44 -3.13 14.35
N SER A 380 -12.96 -3.50 15.54
CA SER A 380 -11.73 -4.29 15.68
C SER A 380 -11.81 -5.66 14.98
N ALA A 381 -12.96 -6.34 14.98
CA ALA A 381 -13.13 -7.61 14.28
C ALA A 381 -13.03 -7.47 12.75
N GLN A 382 -13.62 -6.42 12.18
CA GLN A 382 -13.50 -6.13 10.74
C GLN A 382 -12.03 -5.95 10.34
N TYR A 383 -11.25 -5.24 11.16
CA TYR A 383 -9.82 -5.07 10.92
C TYR A 383 -9.04 -6.39 10.97
N PHE A 384 -9.33 -7.26 11.95
CA PHE A 384 -8.74 -8.60 12.02
C PHE A 384 -9.01 -9.43 10.76
N HIS A 385 -10.27 -9.47 10.32
CA HIS A 385 -10.65 -10.25 9.15
C HIS A 385 -10.02 -9.69 7.87
N LEU A 386 -9.92 -8.37 7.72
CA LEU A 386 -9.25 -7.75 6.58
C LEU A 386 -7.78 -8.19 6.45
N LEU A 387 -7.04 -8.17 7.57
CA LEU A 387 -5.63 -8.57 7.58
C LEU A 387 -5.47 -10.06 7.22
N ARG A 388 -6.30 -10.95 7.79
CA ARG A 388 -6.25 -12.38 7.45
C ARG A 388 -6.70 -12.66 6.02
N ARG A 389 -7.71 -11.93 5.52
CA ARG A 389 -8.24 -12.04 4.16
C ARG A 389 -7.14 -11.86 3.10
N GLN A 390 -6.17 -10.98 3.33
CA GLN A 390 -5.03 -10.78 2.43
C GLN A 390 -4.19 -12.04 2.21
N MET A 391 -4.13 -12.93 3.21
CA MET A 391 -3.27 -14.12 3.17
C MET A 391 -4.03 -15.40 2.85
N VAL A 392 -5.26 -15.54 3.37
CA VAL A 392 -6.11 -16.74 3.19
C VAL A 392 -6.56 -16.92 1.73
N ARG A 393 -6.73 -15.83 0.98
CA ARG A 393 -7.06 -15.87 -0.45
C ARG A 393 -5.94 -16.55 -1.25
N ASN A 394 -6.31 -17.21 -2.36
CA ASN A 394 -5.37 -17.80 -3.32
C ASN A 394 -4.91 -16.81 -4.42
N TYR A 395 -5.09 -15.51 -4.19
CA TYR A 395 -4.61 -14.40 -5.01
C TYR A 395 -4.20 -13.23 -4.11
N ARG A 396 -3.51 -12.24 -4.67
CA ARG A 396 -3.02 -11.06 -3.93
C ARG A 396 -3.46 -9.78 -4.61
N LYS A 397 -4.14 -8.92 -3.86
CA LYS A 397 -4.58 -7.59 -4.28
C LYS A 397 -4.13 -6.54 -3.25
N PRO A 398 -3.70 -5.35 -3.68
CA PRO A 398 -3.40 -4.27 -2.76
C PRO A 398 -4.64 -3.87 -1.95
N LEU A 399 -4.44 -3.57 -0.67
CA LEU A 399 -5.51 -3.19 0.25
C LEU A 399 -5.20 -1.83 0.87
N ILE A 400 -6.02 -0.84 0.54
CA ILE A 400 -6.00 0.50 1.12
C ILE A 400 -6.99 0.53 2.29
N VAL A 401 -6.48 0.87 3.48
CA VAL A 401 -7.28 0.92 4.71
C VAL A 401 -7.23 2.33 5.28
N ALA A 402 -8.37 3.01 5.30
CA ALA A 402 -8.53 4.22 6.10
C ALA A 402 -8.64 3.81 7.57
N THR A 403 -7.50 3.75 8.26
CA THR A 403 -7.43 3.30 9.66
C THR A 403 -7.90 4.40 10.60
N PRO A 404 -8.53 4.06 11.74
CA PRO A 404 -8.98 5.08 12.66
C PRO A 404 -7.84 5.66 13.50
N LYS A 405 -8.06 6.88 14.02
CA LYS A 405 -7.21 7.51 15.03
C LYS A 405 -7.85 7.47 16.42
N ILE A 406 -8.93 8.24 16.61
CA ILE A 406 -9.64 8.29 17.89
C ILE A 406 -10.30 6.95 18.24
N LEU A 407 -10.81 6.21 17.26
CA LEU A 407 -11.50 4.94 17.53
C LEU A 407 -10.58 3.84 18.07
N LEU A 408 -9.26 3.98 17.98
CA LEU A 408 -8.31 3.01 18.53
C LEU A 408 -8.53 2.75 20.03
N ARG A 409 -9.16 3.69 20.75
CA ARG A 409 -9.49 3.59 22.18
C ARG A 409 -10.96 3.76 22.50
N ALA A 410 -11.83 3.90 21.48
CA ALA A 410 -13.26 4.12 21.69
C ALA A 410 -13.92 2.82 22.19
N PRO A 411 -14.59 2.81 23.35
CA PRO A 411 -15.26 1.62 23.88
C PRO A 411 -16.27 1.01 22.89
N GLU A 412 -16.98 1.85 22.14
CA GLU A 412 -17.95 1.48 21.13
C GLU A 412 -17.34 0.86 19.86
N ALA A 413 -16.03 0.99 19.64
CA ALA A 413 -15.31 0.43 18.49
C ALA A 413 -14.59 -0.90 18.79
N THR A 414 -14.97 -1.54 19.90
CA THR A 414 -14.45 -2.84 20.33
C THR A 414 -15.31 -4.00 19.83
N SER A 415 -14.79 -5.22 19.91
CA SER A 415 -15.50 -6.43 19.46
C SER A 415 -15.42 -7.56 20.50
N SER A 416 -16.40 -8.48 20.49
CA SER A 416 -16.32 -9.72 21.27
C SER A 416 -15.47 -10.75 20.54
N LEU A 417 -14.83 -11.62 21.31
CA LEU A 417 -13.95 -12.68 20.78
C LEU A 417 -14.71 -13.67 19.86
N THR A 418 -16.02 -13.81 20.05
CA THR A 418 -16.89 -14.64 19.18
C THR A 418 -16.95 -14.15 17.74
N LEU A 419 -16.74 -12.85 17.49
CA LEU A 419 -16.71 -12.32 16.12
C LEU A 419 -15.43 -12.71 15.39
N PHE A 420 -14.42 -13.26 16.07
CA PHE A 420 -13.16 -13.70 15.47
C PHE A 420 -13.12 -15.22 15.26
N SER A 421 -14.15 -15.97 15.69
CA SER A 421 -14.18 -17.44 15.65
C SER A 421 -14.42 -17.96 14.23
N PRO A 422 -14.18 -19.27 13.97
CA PRO A 422 -14.45 -19.88 12.66
C PRO A 422 -15.89 -19.64 12.19
N GLY A 423 -16.08 -19.49 10.89
CA GLY A 423 -17.35 -19.12 10.25
C GLY A 423 -17.61 -17.62 10.17
N ASN A 424 -16.80 -16.78 10.80
CA ASN A 424 -16.86 -15.32 10.64
C ASN A 424 -15.87 -14.85 9.56
N SER A 425 -16.25 -13.76 8.89
CA SER A 425 -15.42 -13.12 7.87
C SER A 425 -15.66 -11.62 7.85
N PHE A 426 -14.84 -10.91 7.08
CA PHE A 426 -15.04 -9.49 6.83
C PHE A 426 -16.40 -9.26 6.16
N MET A 427 -17.17 -8.31 6.70
CA MET A 427 -18.47 -7.91 6.15
C MET A 427 -18.31 -6.61 5.35
N PRO A 428 -18.51 -6.60 4.02
CA PRO A 428 -18.40 -5.37 3.21
C PRO A 428 -19.40 -4.29 3.60
N ILE A 429 -20.58 -4.70 4.08
CA ILE A 429 -21.63 -3.82 4.62
C ILE A 429 -22.02 -4.33 6.00
N ILE A 430 -22.25 -3.41 6.94
CA ILE A 430 -22.89 -3.73 8.22
C ILE A 430 -24.22 -2.97 8.31
N GLY A 431 -25.31 -3.72 8.42
CA GLY A 431 -26.67 -3.19 8.59
C GLY A 431 -26.93 -2.63 10.00
N ASP A 432 -28.19 -2.24 10.24
CA ASP A 432 -28.63 -1.69 11.51
C ASP A 432 -29.50 -2.71 12.27
N ASP A 433 -28.92 -3.33 13.30
CA ASP A 433 -29.60 -4.36 14.08
C ASP A 433 -30.82 -3.86 14.85
N LEU A 434 -30.91 -2.56 15.13
CA LEU A 434 -32.01 -1.97 15.90
C LEU A 434 -33.24 -1.68 15.02
N MET A 435 -33.06 -1.59 13.70
CA MET A 435 -34.08 -1.10 12.76
C MET A 435 -34.17 -2.07 11.57
N ARG A 436 -34.90 -3.17 11.74
CA ARG A 436 -34.83 -4.33 10.81
C ARG A 436 -35.84 -4.38 9.67
N SER A 437 -36.98 -3.70 9.71
CA SER A 437 -37.86 -3.56 8.51
C SER A 437 -39.07 -2.64 8.67
N ASP A 438 -39.75 -2.70 9.81
CA ASP A 438 -41.13 -2.18 9.91
C ASP A 438 -41.17 -0.79 10.56
N GLY A 439 -41.17 0.26 9.74
CA GLY A 439 -41.31 1.65 10.16
C GLY A 439 -40.13 2.57 9.84
N VAL A 440 -39.09 2.04 9.18
CA VAL A 440 -37.96 2.86 8.73
C VAL A 440 -38.37 3.67 7.50
N GLU A 441 -38.28 5.00 7.61
CA GLU A 441 -38.60 5.95 6.54
C GLU A 441 -37.34 6.59 5.93
N LYS A 442 -36.20 6.47 6.60
CA LYS A 442 -34.94 7.10 6.23
C LYS A 442 -33.76 6.15 6.45
N VAL A 443 -32.87 6.08 5.48
CA VAL A 443 -31.62 5.33 5.56
C VAL A 443 -30.45 6.28 5.41
N LEU A 444 -29.55 6.26 6.40
CA LEU A 444 -28.29 6.97 6.39
C LEU A 444 -27.18 5.99 6.03
N PHE A 445 -26.56 6.16 4.87
CA PHE A 445 -25.33 5.46 4.51
C PHE A 445 -24.12 6.23 5.05
N VAL A 446 -23.16 5.52 5.60
CA VAL A 446 -21.93 6.10 6.15
C VAL A 446 -20.78 5.13 5.95
N SER A 447 -19.54 5.63 5.88
CA SER A 447 -18.34 4.81 5.89
C SER A 447 -17.38 5.32 6.96
N GLY A 448 -16.69 4.41 7.65
CA GLY A 448 -15.72 4.76 8.68
C GLY A 448 -16.34 5.41 9.93
N LYS A 449 -15.50 6.18 10.65
CA LYS A 449 -15.76 6.59 12.04
C LYS A 449 -16.98 7.48 12.26
N HIS A 450 -17.46 8.17 11.22
CA HIS A 450 -18.62 9.06 11.33
C HIS A 450 -19.88 8.32 11.78
N TYR A 451 -19.94 7.00 11.56
CA TYR A 451 -20.98 6.12 12.10
C TYR A 451 -21.26 6.35 13.59
N TYR A 452 -20.22 6.45 14.42
CA TYR A 452 -20.39 6.55 15.88
C TYR A 452 -21.06 7.86 16.29
N ALA A 453 -20.75 8.96 15.62
CA ALA A 453 -21.38 10.25 15.87
C ALA A 453 -22.86 10.25 15.46
N LEU A 454 -23.18 9.67 14.30
CA LEU A 454 -24.57 9.51 13.84
C LEU A 454 -25.37 8.57 14.75
N HIS A 455 -24.77 7.45 15.17
CA HIS A 455 -25.41 6.49 16.05
C HIS A 455 -25.79 7.13 17.39
N LYS A 456 -24.86 7.88 17.99
CA LYS A 456 -25.11 8.65 19.22
C LYS A 456 -26.21 9.68 19.01
N GLN A 457 -26.13 10.48 17.95
CA GLN A 457 -27.14 11.51 17.66
C GLN A 457 -28.54 10.92 17.48
N ARG A 458 -28.66 9.77 16.79
CA ARG A 458 -29.94 9.08 16.64
C ARG A 458 -30.51 8.67 17.99
N ALA A 459 -29.68 8.11 18.87
CA ALA A 459 -30.07 7.70 20.21
C ALA A 459 -30.50 8.90 21.07
N ASP A 460 -29.75 10.00 21.03
CA ASP A 460 -30.06 11.24 21.76
C ASP A 460 -31.40 11.86 21.31
N LEU A 461 -31.79 11.67 20.04
CA LEU A 461 -33.08 12.09 19.50
C LEU A 461 -34.21 11.07 19.70
N GLY A 462 -33.92 9.86 20.22
CA GLY A 462 -34.91 8.80 20.41
C GLY A 462 -35.56 8.29 19.11
N LEU A 463 -34.88 8.41 17.97
CA LEU A 463 -35.47 8.09 16.67
C LEU A 463 -35.43 6.59 16.37
N THR A 464 -36.60 6.02 16.06
CA THR A 464 -36.78 4.61 15.71
C THR A 464 -37.23 4.38 14.26
N ASN A 465 -37.21 5.42 13.43
CA ASN A 465 -37.59 5.36 12.02
C ASN A 465 -36.41 5.66 11.06
N VAL A 466 -35.19 5.68 11.59
CA VAL A 466 -33.96 5.98 10.84
C VAL A 466 -32.95 4.84 11.02
N ALA A 467 -32.58 4.17 9.92
CA ALA A 467 -31.51 3.17 9.91
C ALA A 467 -30.17 3.79 9.50
N ILE A 468 -29.07 3.31 10.08
CA ILE A 468 -27.70 3.73 9.75
C ILE A 468 -26.93 2.50 9.25
N ILE A 469 -26.56 2.51 7.97
CA ILE A 469 -25.88 1.40 7.29
C ILE A 469 -24.43 1.79 7.02
N ARG A 470 -23.49 0.93 7.42
CA ARG A 470 -22.05 1.13 7.25
C ARG A 470 -21.56 0.45 5.98
N LEU A 471 -20.88 1.20 5.12
CA LEU A 471 -20.05 0.67 4.04
C LEU A 471 -18.63 0.53 4.59
N GLU A 472 -18.23 -0.71 4.88
CA GLU A 472 -16.87 -1.03 5.36
C GLU A 472 -15.91 -1.23 4.18
N GLU A 473 -16.43 -1.69 3.05
CA GLU A 473 -15.75 -1.77 1.76
C GLU A 473 -16.39 -0.81 0.77
N LEU A 474 -15.56 0.01 0.12
CA LEU A 474 -15.99 0.97 -0.90
C LEU A 474 -15.62 0.48 -2.29
N CYS A 475 -14.44 -0.14 -2.44
CA CYS A 475 -14.00 -0.78 -3.67
C CYS A 475 -13.46 -2.18 -3.33
N PRO A 476 -13.93 -3.26 -3.98
CA PRO A 476 -15.03 -3.29 -4.96
C PRO A 476 -16.35 -2.77 -4.39
N PHE A 477 -17.18 -2.11 -5.20
CA PHE A 477 -18.43 -1.54 -4.73
C PHE A 477 -19.43 -2.66 -4.36
N PRO A 478 -19.92 -2.71 -3.11
CA PRO A 478 -20.64 -3.88 -2.59
C PRO A 478 -22.13 -3.90 -2.98
N ALA A 479 -22.43 -3.79 -4.28
CA ALA A 479 -23.80 -3.72 -4.80
C ALA A 479 -24.67 -4.91 -4.36
N TYR A 480 -24.14 -6.14 -4.46
CA TYR A 480 -24.83 -7.36 -4.03
C TYR A 480 -25.26 -7.30 -2.55
N TYR A 481 -24.35 -6.89 -1.66
CA TYR A 481 -24.62 -6.80 -0.22
C TYR A 481 -25.62 -5.68 0.08
N LEU A 482 -25.52 -4.54 -0.60
CA LEU A 482 -26.46 -3.43 -0.45
C LEU A 482 -27.88 -3.84 -0.87
N GLN A 483 -28.05 -4.53 -2.00
CA GLN A 483 -29.38 -5.00 -2.43
C GLN A 483 -30.02 -5.91 -1.36
N ASN A 484 -29.24 -6.85 -0.81
CA ASN A 484 -29.74 -7.78 0.20
C ASN A 484 -30.11 -7.09 1.52
N ILE A 485 -29.24 -6.21 2.03
CA ILE A 485 -29.48 -5.48 3.27
C ILE A 485 -30.64 -4.49 3.12
N LEU A 486 -30.88 -3.98 1.91
CA LEU A 486 -31.95 -3.02 1.67
C LEU A 486 -33.33 -3.64 1.43
N GLY A 487 -33.39 -4.92 1.05
CA GLY A 487 -34.65 -5.62 0.76
C GLY A 487 -35.76 -5.49 1.83
N PRO A 488 -35.45 -5.54 3.14
CA PRO A 488 -36.44 -5.35 4.19
C PRO A 488 -37.01 -3.92 4.31
N TYR A 489 -36.31 -2.89 3.83
CA TYR A 489 -36.67 -1.48 4.02
C TYR A 489 -37.65 -0.95 2.96
N ARG A 490 -38.92 -1.36 3.05
CA ARG A 490 -39.95 -1.06 2.02
C ARG A 490 -40.53 0.35 2.06
N ASN A 491 -40.45 1.04 3.20
CA ASN A 491 -41.10 2.34 3.43
C ASN A 491 -40.15 3.54 3.33
N VAL A 492 -38.92 3.33 2.85
CA VAL A 492 -37.89 4.37 2.84
C VAL A 492 -38.19 5.41 1.77
N LYS A 493 -38.28 6.67 2.20
CA LYS A 493 -38.52 7.84 1.35
C LYS A 493 -37.23 8.61 1.06
N ASN A 494 -36.24 8.49 1.94
CA ASN A 494 -35.01 9.26 1.88
C ASN A 494 -33.79 8.37 2.10
N PHE A 495 -32.90 8.35 1.11
CA PHE A 495 -31.57 7.78 1.21
C PHE A 495 -30.55 8.92 1.27
N ILE A 496 -29.70 8.93 2.30
CA ILE A 496 -28.75 10.02 2.54
C ILE A 496 -27.36 9.43 2.71
N TRP A 497 -26.40 9.94 1.94
CA TRP A 497 -24.98 9.69 2.14
C TRP A 497 -24.42 10.68 3.15
N CYS A 498 -23.98 10.17 4.30
CA CYS A 498 -23.46 10.97 5.39
C CYS A 498 -21.94 10.77 5.48
N GLN A 499 -21.20 11.86 5.40
CA GLN A 499 -19.74 11.80 5.54
C GLN A 499 -19.22 13.03 6.29
N GLU A 500 -18.07 12.89 6.93
CA GLU A 500 -17.42 14.01 7.60
C GLU A 500 -16.52 14.78 6.61
N GLU A 501 -16.05 14.15 5.55
CA GLU A 501 -15.23 14.76 4.53
C GLU A 501 -15.96 15.87 3.76
N HIS A 502 -15.19 16.80 3.18
CA HIS A 502 -15.71 17.83 2.28
C HIS A 502 -16.34 17.20 1.05
N GLN A 503 -17.29 17.89 0.41
CA GLN A 503 -18.09 17.31 -0.70
C GLN A 503 -17.25 16.84 -1.89
N ASN A 504 -16.09 17.45 -2.11
CA ASN A 504 -15.11 17.09 -3.14
C ASN A 504 -14.08 16.04 -2.65
N MET A 505 -14.33 15.40 -1.50
CA MET A 505 -13.47 14.42 -0.84
C MET A 505 -14.30 13.25 -0.31
N GLY A 506 -13.64 12.27 0.30
CA GLY A 506 -14.31 11.08 0.83
C GLY A 506 -14.93 10.24 -0.30
N ALA A 507 -15.97 9.48 0.01
CA ALA A 507 -16.54 8.55 -0.97
C ALA A 507 -17.74 9.09 -1.76
N TRP A 508 -18.22 10.31 -1.48
CA TRP A 508 -19.43 10.86 -2.11
C TRP A 508 -19.44 10.75 -3.65
N SER A 509 -18.40 11.26 -4.32
CA SER A 509 -18.35 11.28 -5.79
C SER A 509 -18.22 9.89 -6.41
N PHE A 510 -17.65 8.93 -5.67
CA PHE A 510 -17.53 7.54 -6.10
C PHE A 510 -18.85 6.77 -5.92
N CYS A 511 -19.47 6.90 -4.74
CA CYS A 511 -20.67 6.17 -4.38
C CYS A 511 -21.89 6.67 -5.15
N LYS A 512 -22.07 7.98 -5.32
CA LYS A 512 -23.28 8.55 -5.95
C LYS A 512 -23.65 7.89 -7.29
N PRO A 513 -22.79 7.84 -8.32
CA PRO A 513 -23.15 7.21 -9.58
C PRO A 513 -23.43 5.71 -9.44
N ARG A 514 -22.69 4.99 -8.59
CA ARG A 514 -22.88 3.54 -8.37
C ARG A 514 -24.19 3.22 -7.67
N PHE A 515 -24.61 4.01 -6.69
CA PHE A 515 -25.93 3.89 -6.07
C PHE A 515 -27.05 4.16 -7.09
N GLU A 516 -26.89 5.19 -7.93
CA GLU A 516 -27.89 5.56 -8.93
C GLU A 516 -28.01 4.50 -10.03
N ASN A 517 -26.89 4.04 -10.58
CA ASN A 517 -26.85 3.14 -11.74
C ASN A 517 -27.07 1.67 -11.37
N LEU A 518 -26.45 1.17 -10.28
CA LEU A 518 -26.46 -0.25 -9.94
C LEU A 518 -27.61 -0.65 -9.00
N LEU A 519 -28.13 0.31 -8.23
CA LEU A 519 -29.21 0.08 -7.27
C LEU A 519 -30.51 0.82 -7.61
N GLY A 520 -30.47 1.79 -8.55
CA GLY A 520 -31.61 2.67 -8.81
C GLY A 520 -31.92 3.63 -7.66
N ILE A 521 -30.98 3.83 -6.72
CA ILE A 521 -31.18 4.60 -5.50
C ILE A 521 -30.55 5.99 -5.65
N LYS A 522 -31.39 7.03 -5.60
CA LYS A 522 -30.92 8.42 -5.57
C LYS A 522 -30.57 8.82 -4.14
N ILE A 523 -29.28 8.88 -3.84
CA ILE A 523 -28.77 9.32 -2.53
C ILE A 523 -28.63 10.85 -2.48
N LYS A 524 -28.99 11.44 -1.33
CA LYS A 524 -28.77 12.87 -1.04
C LYS A 524 -27.45 13.06 -0.29
N TYR A 525 -26.65 14.05 -0.67
CA TYR A 525 -25.43 14.40 0.05
C TYR A 525 -25.72 15.06 1.39
N CYS A 526 -25.05 14.62 2.45
CA CYS A 526 -24.95 15.35 3.71
C CYS A 526 -23.54 15.23 4.30
N GLY A 527 -22.71 16.25 4.08
CA GLY A 527 -21.38 16.36 4.65
C GLY A 527 -20.87 17.80 4.62
N ARG A 528 -19.57 18.01 4.84
CA ARG A 528 -18.96 19.35 4.78
C ARG A 528 -19.08 19.95 3.37
N LYS A 529 -19.06 21.27 3.23
CA LYS A 529 -19.04 21.94 1.92
C LYS A 529 -17.76 21.59 1.14
N PRO A 530 -17.60 21.89 -0.15
CA PRO A 530 -16.31 21.75 -0.81
C PRO A 530 -15.24 22.63 -0.15
N LEU A 531 -13.99 22.15 -0.07
CA LEU A 531 -12.85 22.92 0.44
C LEU A 531 -11.58 22.63 -0.38
N ALA A 532 -10.69 23.62 -0.45
CA ALA A 532 -9.40 23.51 -1.14
C ALA A 532 -8.33 22.78 -0.32
N THR A 533 -8.50 22.72 1.01
CA THR A 533 -7.65 21.98 1.95
C THR A 533 -8.43 20.79 2.51
N PRO A 534 -7.75 19.72 2.97
CA PRO A 534 -8.43 18.54 3.52
C PRO A 534 -9.35 18.87 4.71
N ALA A 535 -8.92 19.78 5.58
CA ALA A 535 -9.71 20.26 6.70
C ALA A 535 -9.48 21.75 6.96
N VAL A 536 -10.39 22.38 7.70
CA VAL A 536 -10.18 23.73 8.23
C VAL A 536 -9.11 23.73 9.32
N GLY A 537 -8.29 24.79 9.39
CA GLY A 537 -7.30 24.99 10.45
C GLY A 537 -7.83 25.72 11.69
N ILE A 538 -9.11 26.08 11.71
CA ILE A 538 -9.72 26.91 12.75
C ILE A 538 -10.68 26.04 13.58
N GLY A 539 -10.36 25.84 14.86
CA GLY A 539 -11.12 24.95 15.75
C GLY A 539 -12.59 25.33 15.93
N LYS A 540 -12.94 26.62 15.88
CA LYS A 540 -14.35 27.07 15.92
C LYS A 540 -15.13 26.59 14.69
N LEU A 541 -14.60 26.80 13.50
CA LEU A 541 -15.21 26.36 12.25
C LEU A 541 -15.33 24.83 12.20
N HIS A 542 -14.27 24.13 12.63
CA HIS A 542 -14.31 22.67 12.70
C HIS A 542 -15.46 22.15 13.57
N LYS A 543 -15.67 22.75 14.75
CA LYS A 543 -16.78 22.39 15.66
C LYS A 543 -18.14 22.67 15.05
N GLU A 544 -18.30 23.80 14.37
CA GLU A 544 -19.54 24.15 13.66
C GLU A 544 -19.84 23.14 12.54
N GLU A 545 -18.84 22.79 11.75
CA GLU A 545 -18.96 21.78 10.69
C GLU A 545 -19.25 20.38 11.26
N ALA A 546 -18.54 19.97 12.32
CA ALA A 546 -18.73 18.67 12.96
C ALA A 546 -20.15 18.53 13.50
N LYS A 547 -20.67 19.58 14.15
CA LYS A 547 -22.07 19.63 14.60
C LYS A 547 -23.04 19.53 13.41
N TYR A 548 -22.78 20.30 12.35
CA TYR A 548 -23.62 20.30 11.15
C TYR A 548 -23.74 18.91 10.51
N VAL A 549 -22.62 18.20 10.29
CA VAL A 549 -22.64 16.89 9.61
C VAL A 549 -23.26 15.77 10.45
N VAL A 550 -23.40 15.98 11.76
CA VAL A 550 -24.07 15.05 12.69
C VAL A 550 -25.56 15.34 12.78
N GLU A 551 -25.98 16.59 12.92
CA GLU A 551 -27.38 16.97 13.12
C GLU A 551 -28.20 17.00 11.83
N LYS A 552 -27.62 17.53 10.75
CA LYS A 552 -28.33 17.79 9.49
C LYS A 552 -28.95 16.54 8.85
N PRO A 553 -28.31 15.35 8.82
CA PRO A 553 -28.90 14.15 8.22
C PRO A 553 -30.29 13.78 8.78
N PHE A 554 -30.51 14.01 10.08
CA PHE A 554 -31.78 13.67 10.72
C PHE A 554 -32.91 14.64 10.38
N GLN A 555 -32.59 15.82 9.84
CA GLN A 555 -33.55 16.87 9.47
C GLN A 555 -33.95 16.84 7.98
N LEU A 556 -33.28 16.03 7.15
CA LEU A 556 -33.44 15.97 5.69
C LEU A 556 -34.54 15.04 5.19
#